data_AF-A0A9X4RQE3-F1
#
_entry.id   AF-A0A9X4RQE3-F1
#
_cell.length_a   1.000
_cell.length_b   1.000
_cell.length_c   1.000
_cell.angle_alpha   90.00
_cell.angle_beta   90.00
_cell.angle_gamma   90.00
#
_symmetry.space_group_name_H-M   'P 1'
#
loop_
_entity.id
_entity.type
_entity.pdbx_description
1 polymer ?
#
loop_
_entity_poly.entity_id
_entity_poly.type
_entity_poly.pdbx_seq_one_letter_code
_entity_poly.pdbx_strand_id
1 'polypeptide(L)'
;MTSIERIREYYREHPNASSKEVSEVLKIKENTVKASISKDVKNRRAVRLDNGGIDYTDFFEKDEWLKAFREYQKEILEEQIEVLREANRREIDSNQIRLNAREIRMLLNDLARL
;
A
#
# COMPACT_ATOMS: atom_id res chain seq x y z
N MET A 1 -1.57 22.50 3.67
CA MET A 1 -1.21 22.05 2.32
C MET A 1 0.05 22.76 1.86
N THR A 2 1.16 22.04 1.73
CA THR A 2 2.46 22.56 1.28
C THR A 2 2.51 22.70 -0.24
N SER A 3 3.48 23.45 -0.78
CA SER A 3 3.66 23.56 -2.24
C SER A 3 3.90 22.20 -2.91
N ILE A 4 4.57 21.27 -2.22
CA ILE A 4 4.81 19.91 -2.74
C ILE A 4 3.51 19.12 -2.75
N GLU A 5 2.71 19.15 -1.68
CA GLU A 5 1.40 18.49 -1.65
C GLU A 5 0.49 18.98 -2.78
N ARG A 6 0.44 20.30 -3.01
CA ARG A 6 -0.31 20.89 -4.12
C ARG A 6 0.13 20.39 -5.49
N ILE A 7 1.45 20.21 -5.70
CA ILE A 7 1.98 19.64 -6.94
C ILE A 7 1.52 18.19 -7.12
N ARG A 8 1.60 17.38 -6.06
CA ARG A 8 1.19 15.96 -6.10
C ARG A 8 -0.30 15.82 -6.40
N GLU A 9 -1.15 16.59 -5.73
CA GLU A 9 -2.59 16.60 -5.95
C GLU A 9 -2.93 17.01 -7.39
N TYR A 10 -2.28 18.06 -7.91
CA TYR A 10 -2.52 18.48 -9.30
C TYR A 10 -2.16 17.38 -10.30
N TYR A 11 -1.02 16.71 -10.12
CA TYR A 11 -0.65 15.59 -10.98
C TYR A 11 -1.52 14.35 -10.79
N ARG A 12 -2.12 14.14 -9.62
CA ARG A 12 -3.11 13.07 -9.41
C ARG A 12 -4.35 13.28 -10.28
N GLU A 13 -4.85 14.51 -10.35
CA GLU A 13 -6.03 14.86 -11.17
C GLU A 13 -5.68 15.04 -12.65
N HIS A 14 -4.44 15.45 -12.94
CA HIS A 14 -3.95 15.77 -14.28
C HIS A 14 -2.57 15.11 -14.55
N PRO A 15 -2.50 13.79 -14.70
CA PRO A 15 -1.22 13.06 -14.80
C PRO A 15 -0.38 13.44 -16.03
N ASN A 16 -1.03 13.93 -17.09
CA ASN A 16 -0.38 14.34 -18.33
C ASN A 16 -0.01 15.83 -18.37
N ALA A 17 -0.23 16.58 -17.29
CA ALA A 17 0.04 18.02 -17.25
C ALA A 17 1.54 18.32 -17.41
N SER A 18 1.85 19.37 -18.16
CA SER A 18 3.25 19.81 -18.30
C SER A 18 3.70 20.54 -17.03
N SER A 19 5.01 20.48 -16.69
CA SER A 19 5.51 21.23 -15.52
C SER A 19 5.29 22.75 -15.64
N LYS A 20 5.17 23.26 -16.87
CA LYS A 20 4.85 24.66 -17.15
C LYS A 20 3.39 24.99 -16.79
N GLU A 21 2.46 24.13 -17.18
CA GLU A 21 1.04 24.25 -16.81
C GLU A 21 0.87 24.24 -15.29
N VAL A 22 1.48 23.28 -14.60
CA VAL A 22 1.44 23.18 -13.14
C VAL A 22 2.02 24.44 -12.48
N SER A 23 3.11 24.97 -13.04
CA SER A 23 3.74 26.22 -12.59
C SER A 23 2.79 27.42 -12.69
N GLU A 24 2.09 27.55 -13.81
CA GLU A 24 1.14 28.64 -14.07
C GLU A 24 -0.09 28.55 -13.14
N VAL A 25 -0.70 27.36 -13.04
CA VAL A 25 -1.91 27.16 -12.22
C VAL A 25 -1.62 27.30 -10.73
N LEU A 26 -0.56 26.65 -10.24
CA LEU A 26 -0.24 26.67 -8.82
C LEU A 26 0.52 27.92 -8.37
N LYS A 27 0.96 28.76 -9.32
CA LYS A 27 1.83 29.93 -9.11
C LYS A 27 3.14 29.55 -8.40
N ILE A 28 3.73 28.43 -8.81
CA ILE A 28 5.00 27.89 -8.30
C ILE A 28 6.02 27.98 -9.43
N LYS A 29 7.27 28.37 -9.16
CA LYS A 29 8.31 28.40 -10.22
C LYS A 29 8.46 27.02 -10.87
N GLU A 30 8.48 26.98 -12.20
CA GLU A 30 8.62 25.74 -12.97
C GLU A 30 9.83 24.89 -12.55
N ASN A 31 10.97 25.52 -12.25
CA ASN A 31 12.16 24.80 -11.75
C ASN A 31 11.90 24.11 -10.41
N THR A 32 11.09 24.70 -9.53
CA THR A 32 10.69 24.08 -8.26
C THR A 32 9.76 22.88 -8.51
N VAL A 33 8.84 22.99 -9.47
CA VAL A 33 7.98 21.86 -9.88
C VAL A 33 8.83 20.70 -10.40
N LYS A 34 9.74 20.98 -11.36
CA LYS A 34 10.67 19.97 -11.92
C LYS A 34 11.55 19.32 -10.84
N ALA A 35 12.09 20.12 -9.93
CA ALA A 35 12.91 19.60 -8.82
C ALA A 35 12.10 18.72 -7.87
N SER A 36 10.85 19.10 -7.57
CA SER A 36 9.94 18.30 -6.74
C SER A 36 9.65 16.95 -7.38
N ILE A 37 9.25 16.94 -8.66
CA ILE A 37 8.98 15.72 -9.42
C ILE A 37 10.22 14.83 -9.44
N SER A 38 11.39 15.38 -9.77
CA SER A 38 12.64 14.61 -9.81
C SER A 38 12.97 13.96 -8.45
N LYS A 39 12.77 14.70 -7.36
CA LYS A 39 12.95 14.18 -6.00
C LYS A 39 11.95 13.07 -5.66
N ASP A 40 10.68 13.23 -6.03
CA ASP A 40 9.65 12.25 -5.73
C ASP A 40 9.80 10.98 -6.59
N VAL A 41 10.18 11.11 -7.85
CA VAL A 41 10.56 9.96 -8.70
C VAL A 41 11.77 9.21 -8.12
N LYS A 42 12.82 9.93 -7.72
CA LYS A 42 14.00 9.33 -7.07
C LYS A 42 13.64 8.56 -5.80
N ASN A 43 12.68 9.07 -5.02
CA ASN A 43 12.21 8.46 -3.78
C ASN A 43 11.10 7.42 -4.00
N ARG A 44 10.80 7.03 -5.24
CA ARG A 44 9.73 6.07 -5.60
C ARG A 44 8.35 6.48 -5.07
N ARG A 45 8.08 7.79 -5.04
CA ARG A 45 6.76 8.36 -4.74
C ARG A 45 6.00 8.74 -6.00
N ALA A 46 6.65 8.70 -7.16
CA ALA A 46 6.02 8.95 -8.44
C ALA A 46 6.72 8.15 -9.52
N VAL A 47 5.99 7.84 -10.59
CA VAL A 47 6.51 7.18 -11.79
C VAL A 47 6.40 8.14 -12.97
N ARG A 48 7.42 8.17 -13.82
CA ARG A 48 7.33 8.85 -15.12
C ARG A 48 6.70 7.89 -16.12
N LEU A 49 5.62 8.33 -16.74
CA LEU A 49 4.94 7.61 -17.80
C LEU A 49 5.69 7.80 -19.13
N ASP A 50 5.49 6.88 -20.08
CA ASP A 50 6.16 6.91 -21.39
C ASP A 50 5.81 8.16 -22.21
N ASN A 51 4.63 8.73 -21.98
CA ASN A 51 4.18 9.97 -22.61
C ASN A 51 4.73 11.24 -21.93
N GLY A 52 5.61 11.10 -20.93
CA GLY A 52 6.18 12.21 -20.16
C GLY A 52 5.31 12.71 -19.00
N GLY A 53 4.15 12.11 -18.78
CA GLY A 53 3.29 12.34 -17.61
C GLY A 53 3.91 11.84 -16.30
N ILE A 54 3.34 12.27 -15.17
CA ILE A 54 3.77 11.90 -13.82
C ILE A 54 2.61 11.23 -13.09
N ASP A 55 2.84 10.00 -12.65
CA ASP A 55 1.87 9.21 -11.92
C ASP A 55 2.19 9.18 -10.42
N TYR A 56 1.23 9.60 -9.60
CA TYR A 56 1.28 9.57 -8.13
C TYR A 56 0.29 8.57 -7.53
N THR A 57 -0.35 7.71 -8.33
CA THR A 57 -1.38 6.74 -7.87
C THR A 57 -0.88 5.96 -6.67
N ASP A 58 0.30 5.31 -6.79
CA ASP A 58 0.92 4.57 -5.69
C ASP A 58 1.14 5.42 -4.44
N PHE A 59 1.44 6.71 -4.56
CA PHE A 59 1.67 7.57 -3.39
C PHE A 59 0.39 7.88 -2.63
N PHE A 60 -0.72 8.09 -3.33
CA PHE A 60 -2.01 8.39 -2.70
C PHE A 60 -2.74 7.14 -2.25
N GLU A 61 -2.62 6.04 -3.00
CA GLU A 61 -3.33 4.80 -2.72
C GLU A 61 -2.53 3.85 -1.85
N LYS A 62 -1.26 4.16 -1.51
CA LYS A 62 -0.42 3.27 -0.69
C LYS A 62 -1.09 2.83 0.60
N ASP A 63 -1.73 3.76 1.29
CA ASP A 63 -2.32 3.51 2.60
C ASP A 63 -3.63 2.70 2.46
N GLU A 64 -4.40 2.95 1.39
CA GLU A 64 -5.59 2.16 1.05
C GLU A 64 -5.22 0.74 0.61
N TRP A 65 -4.22 0.59 -0.27
CA TRP A 65 -3.66 -0.70 -0.66
C TRP A 65 -3.10 -1.46 0.53
N LEU A 66 -2.36 -0.81 1.41
CA LEU A 66 -1.80 -1.44 2.61
C LEU A 66 -2.92 -1.89 3.55
N LYS A 67 -3.97 -1.09 3.70
CA LYS A 67 -5.15 -1.47 4.49
C LYS A 67 -5.87 -2.67 3.86
N ALA A 68 -6.18 -2.62 2.57
CA ALA A 68 -6.83 -3.72 1.85
C ALA A 68 -5.97 -5.00 1.90
N PHE A 69 -4.66 -4.87 1.78
CA PHE A 69 -3.73 -6.01 1.90
C PHE A 69 -3.74 -6.61 3.30
N ARG A 70 -3.78 -5.79 4.36
CA ARG A 70 -3.90 -6.29 5.75
C ARG A 70 -5.24 -6.98 5.98
N GLU A 71 -6.33 -6.44 5.44
CA GLU A 71 -7.65 -7.07 5.49
C GLU A 71 -7.63 -8.44 4.79
N TYR A 72 -7.03 -8.52 3.60
CA TYR A 72 -6.83 -9.79 2.91
C TYR A 72 -5.95 -10.77 3.70
N GLN A 73 -4.85 -10.31 4.31
CA GLN A 73 -4.02 -11.16 5.17
C GLN A 73 -4.81 -11.70 6.37
N LYS A 74 -5.66 -10.86 6.97
CA LYS A 74 -6.54 -11.26 8.06
C LYS A 74 -7.50 -12.36 7.63
N GLU A 75 -8.17 -12.22 6.48
CA GLU A 75 -9.10 -13.23 5.95
C GLU A 75 -8.40 -14.59 5.77
N ILE A 76 -7.20 -14.60 5.19
CA ILE A 76 -6.42 -15.83 4.98
C ILE A 76 -6.03 -16.48 6.31
N LEU A 77 -5.58 -15.71 7.30
CA LEU A 77 -5.22 -16.24 8.61
C LEU A 77 -6.43 -16.81 9.35
N GLU A 78 -7.58 -16.14 9.28
CA GLU A 78 -8.84 -16.62 9.87
C GLU A 78 -9.28 -17.95 9.23
N GLU A 79 -9.20 -18.06 7.90
CA GLU A 79 -9.52 -19.30 7.17
C GLU A 79 -8.57 -20.44 7.58
N GLN A 80 -7.27 -20.19 7.63
CA GLN A 80 -6.28 -21.19 8.04
C GLN A 80 -6.50 -21.67 9.48
N ILE A 81 -6.80 -20.74 10.39
CA ILE A 81 -7.15 -21.08 11.78
C ILE A 81 -8.38 -21.98 11.80
N GLU A 82 -9.42 -21.68 11.03
CA GLU A 82 -10.64 -22.49 11.04
C GLU A 82 -10.41 -23.89 10.47
N VAL A 83 -9.66 -24.00 9.37
CA VAL A 83 -9.26 -25.30 8.80
C VAL A 83 -8.50 -26.14 9.83
N LEU A 84 -7.52 -25.53 10.53
CA LEU A 84 -6.76 -26.21 11.57
C LEU A 84 -7.64 -26.58 12.76
N ARG A 85 -8.56 -25.71 13.18
CA ARG A 85 -9.51 -26.01 14.27
C ARG A 85 -10.39 -27.21 13.93
N GLU A 86 -10.91 -27.27 12.70
CA GLU A 86 -11.76 -28.37 12.26
C GLU A 86 -10.98 -29.68 12.14
N ALA A 87 -9.79 -29.65 11.55
CA ALA A 87 -8.90 -30.81 11.52
C ALA A 87 -8.58 -31.31 12.94
N ASN A 88 -8.30 -30.39 13.85
CA ASN A 88 -7.96 -30.71 15.23
C ASN A 88 -9.11 -31.32 16.04
N ARG A 89 -10.37 -31.00 15.68
CA ARG A 89 -11.56 -31.61 16.32
C ARG A 89 -11.75 -33.08 15.94
N ARG A 90 -11.27 -33.48 14.76
CA ARG A 90 -11.43 -34.84 14.21
C ARG A 90 -10.20 -35.71 14.45
N GLU A 91 -9.11 -35.12 14.90
CA GLU A 91 -7.84 -35.80 15.16
C GLU A 91 -7.90 -36.64 16.44
N ILE A 92 -7.18 -37.76 16.42
CA ILE A 92 -7.05 -38.70 17.54
C ILE A 92 -5.60 -38.86 17.99
N ASP A 93 -4.62 -38.53 17.15
CA ASP A 93 -3.22 -38.50 17.53
C ASP A 93 -2.94 -37.28 18.42
N SER A 94 -2.65 -37.55 19.70
CA SER A 94 -2.31 -36.53 20.70
C SER A 94 -1.12 -35.63 20.31
N ASN A 95 -0.15 -36.13 19.55
CA ASN A 95 0.96 -35.32 19.06
C ASN A 95 0.49 -34.35 17.99
N GLN A 96 -0.31 -34.83 17.03
CA GLN A 96 -0.86 -33.98 15.98
C GLN A 96 -1.81 -32.92 16.57
N ILE A 97 -2.60 -33.29 17.59
CA ILE A 97 -3.46 -32.35 18.31
C ILE A 97 -2.66 -31.19 18.91
N ARG A 98 -1.55 -31.51 19.56
CA ARG A 98 -0.66 -30.52 20.19
C ARG A 98 0.02 -29.63 19.16
N LEU A 99 0.43 -30.19 18.00
CA LEU A 99 1.04 -29.43 16.91
C LEU A 99 0.04 -28.43 16.30
N ASN A 100 -1.15 -28.89 15.94
CA ASN A 100 -2.21 -28.03 15.41
C ASN A 100 -2.57 -26.91 16.40
N ALA A 101 -2.72 -27.24 17.70
CA ALA A 101 -3.00 -26.24 18.72
C ALA A 101 -1.88 -25.20 18.88
N ARG A 102 -0.62 -25.58 18.65
CA ARG A 102 0.52 -24.65 18.66
C ARG A 102 0.46 -23.73 17.45
N GLU A 103 0.19 -24.27 16.26
CA GLU A 103 0.10 -23.50 15.03
C GLU A 103 -1.05 -22.49 15.08
N ILE A 104 -2.23 -22.91 15.54
CA ILE A 104 -3.39 -22.02 15.77
C ILE A 104 -3.00 -20.84 16.67
N ARG A 105 -2.25 -21.08 17.77
CA ARG A 105 -1.78 -19.99 18.64
C ARG A 105 -0.81 -19.04 17.95
N MET A 106 0.06 -19.55 17.08
CA MET A 106 0.97 -18.71 16.30
C MET A 106 0.20 -17.82 15.33
N LEU A 107 -0.72 -18.39 14.55
CA LEU A 107 -1.54 -17.65 13.60
C LEU A 107 -2.42 -16.60 14.31
N LEU A 108 -2.99 -16.91 15.47
CA LEU A 108 -3.73 -15.92 16.28
C LEU A 108 -2.85 -14.77 16.77
N ASN A 109 -1.59 -15.03 17.11
CA ASN A 109 -0.65 -13.98 17.50
C ASN A 109 -0.25 -13.11 16.30
N ASP A 110 -0.09 -13.70 15.12
CA ASP A 110 0.19 -12.94 13.89
C ASP A 110 -1.02 -12.09 13.48
N LEU A 111 -2.23 -12.63 13.61
CA LEU A 111 -3.48 -11.90 13.42
C LEU A 111 -3.60 -10.69 14.35
N ALA A 112 -3.22 -10.84 15.62
CA ALA A 112 -3.26 -9.76 16.61
C ALA A 112 -2.22 -8.65 16.37
N ARG A 113 -1.24 -8.87 15.47
CA ARG A 113 -0.16 -7.93 15.14
C ARG A 113 -0.38 -7.16 13.83
N LEU A 114 -1.38 -7.54 13.03
CA LEU A 114 -1.78 -6.85 11.80
C LEU A 114 -2.44 -5.49 12.11
#